data_AF-A0AAE6Z2W0-F1
#
_entry.id   AF-A0AAE6Z2W0-F1
#
_cell.length_a   1.000
_cell.length_b   1.000
_cell.length_c   1.000
_cell.angle_alpha   90.00
_cell.angle_beta   90.00
_cell.angle_gamma   90.00
#
_symmetry.space_group_name_H-M   'P 1'
#
loop_
_entity.id
_entity.type
_entity.pdbx_description
1 polymer ?
#
loop_
_entity_poly.entity_id
_entity_poly.type
_entity_poly.pdbx_seq_one_letter_code
_entity_poly.pdbx_strand_id
1 'polypeptide(L)' 'MRAIENNFLEQALTLRRHYLPAENDDADNLARAVWLANTHWENMRISVANGIALALKGDS' A
#
# COMPACT_ATOMS: atom_id res chain seq x y z
N MET A 1 10.63 -16.22 -4.30
CA MET A 1 10.34 -14.79 -4.05
C MET A 1 10.57 -13.90 -5.27
N ARG A 2 11.75 -13.92 -5.92
CA ARG A 2 12.04 -13.14 -7.17
C ARG A 2 10.98 -13.23 -8.29
N ALA A 3 10.21 -14.32 -8.38
CA ALA A 3 9.15 -14.48 -9.36
C ALA A 3 7.93 -13.58 -9.09
N ILE A 4 7.58 -13.35 -7.82
CA ILE A 4 6.43 -12.50 -7.46
C ILE A 4 6.79 -11.03 -7.67
N GLU A 5 8.01 -10.62 -7.31
CA GLU A 5 8.51 -9.24 -7.47
C GLU A 5 8.42 -8.70 -8.91
N ASN A 6 8.46 -9.59 -9.91
CA ASN A 6 8.38 -9.22 -11.32
C ASN A 6 7.05 -9.62 -11.98
N ASN A 7 6.08 -10.13 -11.21
CA ASN A 7 4.76 -10.51 -11.68
C ASN A 7 3.69 -9.63 -11.03
N PHE A 8 3.25 -8.61 -11.77
CA PHE A 8 2.24 -7.67 -11.29
C PHE A 8 0.91 -8.35 -10.93
N LEU A 9 0.48 -9.36 -11.69
CA LEU A 9 -0.79 -10.03 -11.42
C LEU A 9 -0.75 -10.78 -10.08
N GLU A 10 0.33 -11.52 -9.81
CA GLU A 10 0.52 -12.22 -8.54
C GLU A 10 0.60 -11.24 -7.35
N GLN A 11 1.24 -10.09 -7.56
CA GLN A 11 1.25 -9.02 -6.56
C GLN A 11 -0.17 -8.49 -6.29
N ALA A 12 -0.92 -8.16 -7.34
CA ALA A 12 -2.29 -7.66 -7.22
C ALA A 12 -3.22 -8.68 -6.54
N LEU A 13 -3.10 -9.98 -6.89
CA LEU A 13 -3.84 -11.06 -6.24
C LEU A 13 -3.50 -11.18 -4.75
N THR A 14 -2.22 -11.04 -4.41
CA THR A 14 -1.77 -11.05 -3.01
C THR A 14 -2.32 -9.86 -2.24
N LEU A 15 -2.28 -8.66 -2.83
CA LEU A 15 -2.83 -7.45 -2.24
C LEU A 15 -4.35 -7.56 -2.07
N ARG A 16 -5.08 -8.10 -3.05
CA ARG A 16 -6.53 -8.31 -2.98
C ARG A 16 -6.89 -9.23 -1.82
N ARG A 17 -6.18 -10.35 -1.65
CA ARG A 17 -6.40 -11.26 -0.51
C ARG A 17 -6.13 -10.61 0.85
N HIS A 18 -5.20 -9.67 0.91
CA HIS A 18 -4.87 -8.95 2.14
C HIS A 18 -5.88 -7.84 2.47
N TYR A 19 -6.17 -6.96 1.52
CA TYR A 19 -7.00 -5.77 1.73
C TYR A 19 -8.50 -6.02 1.57
N LEU A 20 -8.89 -6.99 0.74
CA LEU A 20 -10.27 -7.31 0.38
C LEU A 20 -10.51 -8.83 0.48
N PRO A 21 -10.37 -9.44 1.67
CA PRO A 21 -10.37 -10.89 1.83
C PRO A 21 -11.71 -11.56 1.46
N ALA A 22 -12.81 -10.81 1.51
CA ALA A 22 -14.15 -11.30 1.15
C ALA A 22 -14.51 -11.07 -0.33
N GLU A 23 -13.66 -10.36 -1.09
CA GLU A 23 -13.93 -10.00 -2.47
C GLU A 23 -13.27 -10.98 -3.45
N ASN A 24 -13.81 -11.01 -4.67
CA ASN A 24 -13.35 -11.86 -5.76
C ASN A 24 -12.10 -11.27 -6.46
N ASP A 25 -11.59 -11.98 -7.48
CA ASP A 25 -10.42 -11.58 -8.30
C ASP A 25 -10.80 -10.75 -9.54
N ASP A 26 -11.90 -10.01 -9.52
CA ASP A 26 -12.23 -9.12 -10.64
C ASP A 26 -11.26 -7.95 -10.75
N ALA A 27 -11.19 -7.37 -11.96
CA ALA A 27 -10.21 -6.33 -12.28
C ALA A 27 -10.34 -5.09 -11.37
N ASP A 28 -11.57 -4.73 -10.98
CA ASP A 28 -11.83 -3.57 -10.14
C ASP A 28 -11.35 -3.80 -8.70
N ASN A 29 -11.54 -4.99 -8.16
CA ASN A 29 -11.05 -5.36 -6.84
C ASN A 29 -9.52 -5.48 -6.81
N LEU A 30 -8.90 -5.99 -7.88
CA LEU A 30 -7.44 -5.98 -8.02
C LEU A 30 -6.89 -4.55 -8.07
N ALA A 31 -7.49 -3.67 -8.88
CA ALA A 31 -7.10 -2.27 -8.97
C ALA A 31 -7.28 -1.54 -7.63
N ARG A 32 -8.39 -1.80 -6.94
CA ARG A 32 -8.67 -1.22 -5.61
C ARG A 32 -7.64 -1.65 -4.57
N ALA A 33 -7.25 -2.92 -4.55
CA ALA A 33 -6.24 -3.42 -3.63
C ALA A 33 -4.85 -2.78 -3.88
N VAL A 34 -4.49 -2.61 -5.15
CA VAL A 34 -3.26 -1.91 -5.54
C VAL A 34 -3.31 -0.44 -5.10
N TRP A 35 -4.45 0.23 -5.32
CA TRP A 35 -4.63 1.62 -4.87
C TRP A 35 -4.50 1.75 -3.35
N LEU A 36 -5.15 0.88 -2.57
CA LEU A 36 -5.06 0.87 -1.10
C LEU A 36 -3.62 0.72 -0.61
N ALA A 37 -2.86 -0.20 -1.21
CA ALA A 37 -1.45 -0.40 -0.88
C ALA A 37 -0.61 0.85 -1.16
N ASN A 38 -0.76 1.45 -2.34
CA ASN A 38 -0.04 2.65 -2.72
C ASN A 38 -0.37 3.84 -1.81
N THR A 39 -1.66 4.05 -1.52
CA THR A 39 -2.12 5.11 -0.63
C THR A 39 -1.61 4.92 0.80
N HIS A 40 -1.56 3.68 1.31
CA HIS A 40 -0.99 3.40 2.62
C HIS A 40 0.48 3.82 2.72
N TRP A 41 1.30 3.42 1.75
CA TRP A 41 2.73 3.75 1.76
C TRP A 41 3.02 5.23 1.54
N GLU A 42 2.21 5.91 0.72
CA GLU A 42 2.31 7.36 0.55
C GLU A 42 1.97 8.10 1.85
N ASN A 43 0.86 7.75 2.51
CA ASN A 43 0.49 8.34 3.79
C ASN A 43 1.53 8.06 4.88
N MET A 44 2.12 6.86 4.88
CA MET A 44 3.20 6.50 5.80
C MET A 44 4.43 7.38 5.57
N ARG A 45 4.82 7.58 4.30
CA ARG A 45 5.94 8.47 3.93
C ARG A 45 5.70 9.90 4.43
N ILE A 46 4.49 10.43 4.21
CA ILE A 46 4.10 11.77 4.66
C ILE A 46 4.15 11.85 6.19
N SER A 47 3.60 10.86 6.89
CA SER A 47 3.58 10.81 8.35
C SER A 47 4.99 10.79 8.94
N VAL A 48 5.90 10.01 8.36
CA VAL A 48 7.30 9.97 8.78
C VAL A 48 8.00 11.31 8.55
N ALA A 49 7.81 11.93 7.39
CA ALA A 49 8.38 13.25 7.10
C ALA A 49 7.87 14.33 8.08
N ASN A 50 6.58 14.32 8.39
CA ASN A 50 5.97 15.22 9.36
C ASN A 50 6.52 14.99 10.77
N GLY A 51 6.67 13.72 11.19
CA GLY A 51 7.25 13.37 12.48
C GLY A 51 8.71 13.84 12.62
N ILE A 52 9.53 13.69 11.58
CA ILE A 52 10.90 14.21 11.56
C ILE A 52 10.90 15.74 11.65
N ALA A 53 10.06 16.41 10.86
CA ALA A 53 9.97 17.87 10.89
C ALA A 53 9.56 18.39 12.26
N LEU A 54 8.62 17.70 12.92
CA LEU A 54 8.20 18.03 14.29
C LEU A 54 9.33 17.82 15.29
N ALA A 55 10.03 16.69 15.24
CA ALA A 55 11.15 16.40 16.14
C ALA A 55 12.29 17.43 16.02
N LEU A 56 12.53 17.97 14.82
CA LEU A 56 13.56 18.98 14.57
C LEU A 56 13.12 20.40 14.96
N LYS A 57 11.83 20.73 14.87
CA LYS A 57 11.30 22.07 15.18
C LYS A 57 10.83 22.22 16.62
N GLY A 58 10.49 21.12 17.29
CA GLY A 58 9.76 21.10 18.56
C GLY A 58 8.24 21.22 18.36
N ASP A 59 7.47 20.67 19.29
CA ASP A 59 6.05 20.99 19.45
C ASP A 59 5.98 22.36 20.13
N SER A 60 5.55 23.39 19.38
CA SER A 60 5.35 24.76 19.89
C SER A 60 4.01 24.90 20.60
#